data_AF-A0A8T0LAQ3-F1
#
_entry.id   AF-A0A8T0LAQ3-F1
#
_cell.length_a   1.000
_cell.length_b   1.000
_cell.length_c   1.000
_cell.angle_alpha   90.00
_cell.angle_beta   90.00
_cell.angle_gamma   90.00
#
_symmetry.space_group_name_H-M   'P 1'
#
loop_
_entity.id
_entity.type
_entity.pdbx_description
1 polymer ?
#
loop_
_entity_poly.entity_id
_entity_poly.type
_entity_poly.pdbx_seq_one_letter_code
_entity_poly.pdbx_strand_id
1 'polypeptide(L)'
;MKFTMVSQKISSHLFPLQPILLEHKIKLSGNSPVGTACYDVMVDVPFPIQRELSALLANVEKNKEIETCDEAICGIITKIHEHRRRRTFFLGFSQSPVEFINALIESQSRDLKLVSREPSRNAEKERRSDFFNQPW
;
A
#
# COMPACT_ATOMS: atom_id res chain seq x y z
N MET A 1 -24.51 -45.18 20.00
CA MET A 1 -24.64 -43.76 19.64
C MET A 1 -23.61 -43.44 18.56
N LYS A 2 -23.98 -42.77 17.46
CA LYS A 2 -23.02 -42.29 16.46
C LYS A 2 -22.46 -40.93 16.91
N PHE A 3 -21.15 -40.74 16.79
CA PHE A 3 -20.47 -39.48 17.17
C PHE A 3 -21.03 -38.26 16.43
N THR A 4 -21.53 -38.47 15.21
CA THR A 4 -22.17 -37.43 14.39
C THR A 4 -23.43 -36.83 15.00
N MET A 5 -24.10 -37.52 15.93
CA MET A 5 -25.34 -37.03 16.58
C MET A 5 -25.08 -36.24 17.87
N VAL A 6 -23.81 -36.11 18.29
CA VAL A 6 -23.44 -35.51 19.58
C VAL A 6 -23.83 -34.02 19.65
N SER A 7 -23.55 -33.24 18.61
CA SER A 7 -23.91 -31.81 18.56
C SER A 7 -25.42 -31.58 18.70
N GLN A 8 -26.24 -32.38 17.99
CA GLN A 8 -27.70 -32.30 18.09
C GLN A 8 -28.22 -32.65 19.48
N LYS A 9 -27.63 -33.66 20.15
CA LYS A 9 -28.02 -34.03 21.51
C LYS A 9 -27.56 -33.01 22.56
N ILE A 10 -26.40 -32.38 22.38
CA ILE A 10 -25.91 -31.32 23.29
C ILE A 10 -26.76 -30.06 23.14
N SER A 11 -27.16 -29.70 21.92
CA SER A 11 -27.90 -28.45 21.65
C SER A 11 -29.21 -28.34 22.45
N SER A 12 -29.91 -29.45 22.73
CA SER A 12 -31.13 -29.43 23.54
C SER A 12 -30.90 -29.18 25.03
N HIS A 13 -29.65 -29.21 25.48
CA HIS A 13 -29.24 -28.94 26.86
C HIS A 13 -28.53 -27.60 27.02
N LEU A 14 -28.34 -26.84 25.92
CA LEU A 14 -27.82 -25.49 25.96
C LEU A 14 -28.98 -24.51 26.13
N PHE A 15 -29.03 -23.87 27.28
CA PHE A 15 -30.02 -22.84 27.61
C PHE A 15 -29.32 -21.49 27.78
N PRO A 16 -30.02 -20.38 27.49
CA PRO A 16 -29.51 -19.06 27.85
C PRO A 16 -29.30 -18.97 29.38
N LEU A 17 -28.43 -18.05 29.81
CA LEU A 17 -28.21 -17.78 31.22
C LEU A 17 -29.55 -17.46 31.89
N GLN A 18 -29.85 -18.14 32.99
CA GLN A 18 -31.09 -17.89 33.72
C GLN A 18 -31.05 -16.50 34.37
N PRO A 19 -32.19 -15.77 34.39
CA PRO A 19 -32.25 -14.47 35.03
C PRO A 19 -32.02 -14.59 36.54
N ILE A 20 -31.46 -13.54 37.13
CA ILE A 20 -31.27 -13.46 38.58
C ILE A 20 -32.62 -13.10 39.20
N LEU A 21 -33.19 -14.02 39.98
CA LEU A 21 -34.45 -13.82 40.70
C LEU A 21 -34.17 -13.29 42.11
N LEU A 22 -34.73 -12.12 42.43
CA LEU A 22 -34.64 -11.52 43.76
C LEU A 22 -36.03 -11.48 44.41
N GLU A 23 -36.22 -12.26 45.47
CA GLU A 23 -37.46 -12.25 46.25
C GLU A 23 -37.35 -11.30 47.44
N HIS A 24 -38.23 -10.30 47.50
CA HIS A 24 -38.30 -9.36 48.61
C HIS A 24 -39.64 -9.46 49.32
N LYS A 25 -39.61 -9.84 50.60
CA LYS A 25 -40.82 -9.90 51.44
C LYS A 25 -41.01 -8.59 52.21
N ILE A 26 -42.09 -7.89 51.90
CA ILE A 26 -42.45 -6.63 52.55
C ILE A 26 -42.84 -6.90 54.01
N LYS A 27 -42.19 -6.22 54.95
CA LYS A 27 -42.61 -6.20 56.36
C LYS A 27 -43.62 -5.07 56.56
N LEU A 28 -44.81 -5.40 57.06
CA LEU A 28 -45.92 -4.47 57.27
C LEU A 28 -46.00 -3.92 58.71
N SER A 29 -45.16 -4.41 59.63
CA SER A 29 -45.12 -3.99 61.03
C SER A 29 -43.68 -3.76 61.50
N GLY A 30 -43.50 -2.77 62.37
CA GLY A 30 -42.21 -2.29 62.88
C GLY A 30 -41.76 -0.95 62.26
N ASN A 31 -40.73 -0.31 62.84
CA ASN A 31 -40.12 0.88 62.25
C ASN A 31 -39.59 0.54 60.84
N SER A 32 -39.67 1.52 59.92
CA SER A 32 -39.30 1.39 58.50
C SER A 32 -38.04 0.53 58.30
N PRO A 33 -38.01 -0.38 57.30
CA PRO A 33 -36.85 -1.26 57.13
C PRO A 33 -35.57 -0.43 56.96
N VAL A 34 -34.57 -0.73 57.81
CA VAL A 34 -33.37 0.10 58.04
C VAL A 34 -32.28 -0.11 56.98
N GLY A 35 -32.58 -0.69 55.81
CA GLY A 35 -31.56 -0.84 54.78
C GLY A 35 -32.06 -1.38 53.45
N THR A 36 -31.58 -0.77 52.38
CA THR A 36 -31.66 -1.30 51.02
C THR A 36 -30.91 -2.63 50.97
N ALA A 37 -31.53 -3.70 50.47
CA ALA A 37 -30.83 -4.94 50.22
C ALA A 37 -29.84 -4.73 49.06
N CYS A 38 -28.56 -5.02 49.30
CA CYS A 38 -27.50 -4.92 48.29
C CYS A 38 -27.10 -6.33 47.84
N TYR A 39 -27.00 -6.53 46.52
CA TYR A 39 -26.61 -7.80 45.92
C TYR A 39 -25.42 -7.57 44.99
N ASP A 40 -24.29 -8.20 45.29
CA ASP A 40 -23.13 -8.21 44.40
C ASP A 40 -23.27 -9.36 43.39
N VAL A 41 -23.11 -9.03 42.11
CA VAL A 41 -23.20 -9.98 41.00
C VAL A 41 -21.89 -9.96 40.23
N MET A 42 -21.29 -11.13 40.05
CA MET A 42 -20.14 -11.30 39.17
C MET A 42 -20.58 -11.17 37.72
N VAL A 43 -19.99 -10.24 36.98
CA VAL A 43 -20.24 -10.03 35.56
C VAL A 43 -18.97 -10.28 34.77
N ASP A 44 -19.11 -11.01 33.65
CA ASP A 44 -18.02 -11.17 32.70
C ASP A 44 -17.77 -9.84 31.99
N VAL A 45 -16.59 -9.28 32.18
CA VAL A 45 -16.14 -8.10 31.43
C VAL A 45 -15.42 -8.59 30.18
N PRO A 46 -15.82 -8.18 28.96
CA PRO A 46 -15.13 -8.59 27.75
C PRO A 46 -13.66 -8.21 27.82
N PHE A 47 -12.79 -9.14 27.38
CA PHE A 47 -11.34 -8.97 27.44
C PHE A 47 -10.91 -7.70 26.68
N PRO A 48 -10.05 -6.83 27.28
CA PRO A 48 -9.55 -5.60 26.64
C PRO A 48 -8.93 -5.83 25.25
N ILE A 49 -8.38 -7.03 25.03
CA ILE A 49 -7.77 -7.48 23.78
C ILE A 49 -8.70 -7.33 22.57
N GLN A 50 -10.02 -7.55 22.70
CA GLN A 50 -10.92 -7.38 21.55
C GLN A 50 -10.99 -5.94 21.05
N ARG A 51 -10.91 -4.97 21.97
CA ARG A 51 -10.90 -3.55 21.63
C ARG A 51 -9.57 -3.14 20.99
N GLU A 52 -8.47 -3.67 21.50
CA GLU A 52 -7.13 -3.44 20.94
C GLU A 52 -6.98 -4.07 19.54
N LEU A 53 -7.48 -5.28 19.33
CA LEU A 53 -7.52 -5.93 18.02
C LEU A 53 -8.35 -5.14 17.01
N SER A 54 -9.49 -4.60 17.44
CA SER A 54 -10.34 -3.76 16.58
C SER A 54 -9.61 -2.47 16.17
N ALA A 55 -8.87 -1.85 17.09
CA ALA A 55 -8.05 -0.67 16.80
C ALA A 55 -6.86 -0.98 15.86
N LEU A 56 -6.26 -2.17 15.98
CA LEU A 56 -5.21 -2.62 15.06
C LEU A 56 -5.75 -2.86 13.65
N LEU A 57 -6.95 -3.41 13.51
CA LEU A 57 -7.60 -3.58 12.20
C LEU A 57 -7.97 -2.23 11.56
N ALA A 58 -8.38 -1.23 12.35
CA ALA A 58 -8.66 0.11 11.84
C ALA A 58 -7.40 0.82 11.30
N ASN A 59 -6.21 0.50 11.82
CA ASN A 59 -4.95 1.04 11.29
C ASN A 59 -4.64 0.58 9.85
N VAL A 60 -5.35 -0.42 9.31
CA VAL A 60 -5.20 -0.82 7.91
C VAL A 60 -5.63 0.30 6.95
N GLU A 61 -6.56 1.18 7.35
CA GLU A 61 -6.97 2.35 6.54
C GLU A 61 -5.81 3.35 6.33
N LYS A 62 -4.86 3.44 7.27
CA LYS A 62 -3.67 4.31 7.14
C LYS A 62 -2.71 3.84 6.05
N ASN A 63 -2.76 2.56 5.66
CA ASN A 63 -1.91 2.06 4.58
C ASN A 63 -2.27 2.69 3.23
N LYS A 64 -3.54 3.07 3.02
CA LYS A 64 -3.97 3.71 1.76
C LYS A 64 -3.40 5.13 1.60
N GLU A 65 -3.29 5.88 2.70
CA GLU A 65 -2.67 7.21 2.69
C GLU A 65 -1.17 7.10 2.40
N ILE A 66 -0.50 6.08 2.95
CA ILE A 66 0.90 5.78 2.67
C ILE A 66 1.09 5.46 1.18
N GLU A 67 0.28 4.55 0.62
CA GLU A 67 0.34 4.21 -0.81
C GLU A 67 0.15 5.45 -1.71
N THR A 68 -0.80 6.32 -1.36
CA THR A 68 -1.04 7.57 -2.10
C THR A 68 0.17 8.51 -2.03
N CYS A 69 0.82 8.59 -0.87
CA CYS A 69 2.04 9.37 -0.70
C CYS A 69 3.20 8.80 -1.52
N ASP A 70 3.38 7.48 -1.53
CA ASP A 70 4.41 6.80 -2.29
C ASP A 70 4.24 7.02 -3.81
N GLU A 71 3.01 6.94 -4.32
CA GLU A 71 2.70 7.27 -5.71
C GLU A 71 3.04 8.74 -6.04
N ALA A 72 2.69 9.68 -5.16
CA ALA A 72 3.00 11.09 -5.33
C ALA A 72 4.52 11.34 -5.34
N ILE A 73 5.25 10.71 -4.44
CA ILE A 73 6.72 10.78 -4.37
C ILE A 73 7.33 10.24 -5.68
N CYS A 74 6.90 9.08 -6.14
CA CYS A 74 7.38 8.49 -7.40
C CYS A 74 7.09 9.41 -8.61
N GLY A 75 5.90 10.02 -8.64
CA GLY A 75 5.53 10.98 -9.68
C GLY A 75 6.42 12.23 -9.66
N ILE A 76 6.74 12.76 -8.47
CA ILE A 76 7.61 13.93 -8.31
C ILE A 76 9.06 13.59 -8.72
N ILE A 77 9.59 12.43 -8.33
CA ILE A 77 10.93 11.98 -8.72
C ILE A 77 11.05 11.89 -10.25
N THR A 78 10.06 11.30 -10.92
CA THR A 78 10.01 11.24 -12.39
C THR A 78 10.07 12.64 -13.01
N LYS A 79 9.29 13.59 -12.47
CA LYS A 79 9.32 15.00 -12.93
C LYS A 79 10.69 15.64 -12.73
N ILE A 80 11.33 15.43 -11.57
CA ILE A 80 12.67 15.96 -11.28
C ILE A 80 13.69 15.44 -12.31
N HIS A 81 13.67 14.14 -12.61
CA HIS A 81 14.55 13.55 -13.62
C HIS A 81 14.34 14.18 -15.00
N GLU A 82 13.09 14.36 -15.41
CA GLU A 82 12.76 14.98 -16.70
C GLU A 82 13.20 16.45 -16.75
N HIS A 83 12.99 17.23 -15.67
CA HIS A 83 13.48 18.60 -15.58
C HIS A 83 15.00 18.67 -15.61
N ARG A 84 15.70 17.79 -14.92
CA ARG A 84 17.16 17.70 -14.96
C ARG A 84 17.66 17.39 -16.37
N ARG A 85 17.02 16.44 -17.07
CA ARG A 85 17.36 16.07 -18.45
C ARG A 85 17.21 17.27 -19.40
N ARG A 86 16.06 17.96 -19.35
CA ARG A 86 15.81 19.17 -20.15
C ARG A 86 16.81 20.28 -19.85
N ARG A 87 17.08 20.53 -18.56
CA ARG A 87 18.06 21.53 -18.14
C ARG A 87 19.44 21.22 -18.72
N THR A 88 19.92 19.98 -18.57
CA THR A 88 21.22 19.57 -19.13
C THR A 88 21.26 19.74 -20.64
N PHE A 89 20.18 19.39 -21.35
CA PHE A 89 20.06 19.57 -22.80
C PHE A 89 20.21 21.04 -23.21
N PHE A 90 19.40 21.94 -22.64
CA PHE A 90 19.44 23.36 -22.98
C PHE A 90 20.74 24.04 -22.54
N LEU A 91 21.30 23.63 -21.40
CA LEU A 91 22.58 24.16 -20.93
C LEU A 91 23.71 23.75 -21.88
N GLY A 92 23.76 22.49 -22.31
CA GLY A 92 24.75 22.01 -23.29
C GLY A 92 24.68 22.79 -24.60
N PHE A 93 23.48 23.03 -25.11
CA PHE A 93 23.27 23.88 -26.28
C PHE A 93 23.78 25.32 -26.06
N SER A 94 23.48 25.93 -24.92
CA SER A 94 23.89 27.31 -24.63
C SER A 94 25.40 27.50 -24.47
N GLN A 95 26.11 26.46 -24.03
CA GLN A 95 27.55 26.51 -23.78
C GLN A 95 28.39 26.31 -25.05
N SER A 96 27.95 25.42 -25.94
CA SER A 96 28.70 25.05 -27.15
C SER A 96 27.73 24.62 -28.26
N PRO A 97 27.02 25.57 -28.92
CA PRO A 97 25.89 25.24 -29.79
C PRO A 97 26.29 24.43 -31.02
N VAL A 98 27.47 24.70 -31.60
CA VAL A 98 27.95 24.02 -32.81
C VAL A 98 28.29 22.56 -32.50
N GLU A 99 29.10 22.32 -31.48
CA GLU A 99 29.50 20.99 -31.02
C GLU A 99 28.28 20.20 -30.55
N PHE A 100 27.37 20.84 -29.82
CA PHE A 100 26.14 20.22 -29.34
C PHE A 100 25.23 19.77 -30.48
N ILE A 101 24.98 20.62 -31.49
CA ILE A 101 24.15 20.26 -32.64
C ILE A 101 24.78 19.11 -33.43
N ASN A 102 26.09 19.16 -33.68
CA ASN A 102 26.79 18.08 -34.39
C ASN A 102 26.68 16.75 -33.64
N ALA A 103 26.92 16.76 -32.33
CA ALA A 103 26.79 15.58 -31.48
C ALA A 103 25.34 15.07 -31.41
N LEU A 104 24.36 15.98 -31.39
CA LEU A 104 22.93 15.63 -31.38
C LEU A 104 22.51 14.95 -32.69
N ILE A 105 22.91 15.50 -33.84
CA ILE A 105 22.63 14.92 -35.16
C ILE A 105 23.28 13.53 -35.26
N GLU A 106 24.54 13.39 -34.83
CA GLU A 106 25.24 12.10 -34.84
C GLU A 106 24.55 11.07 -33.92
N SER A 107 24.11 11.49 -32.72
CA SER A 107 23.36 10.62 -31.82
C SER A 107 22.04 10.17 -32.45
N GLN A 108 21.23 11.10 -32.96
CA GLN A 108 19.93 10.78 -33.57
C GLN A 108 20.08 9.92 -34.82
N SER A 109 21.12 10.15 -35.64
CA SER A 109 21.41 9.31 -36.80
C SER A 109 21.73 7.87 -36.39
N ARG A 110 22.50 7.67 -35.30
CA ARG A 110 22.79 6.33 -34.75
C ARG A 110 21.54 5.65 -34.19
N ASP A 111 20.76 6.39 -33.41
CA ASP A 111 19.52 5.87 -32.80
C ASP A 111 18.53 5.44 -33.88
N LEU A 112 18.37 6.22 -34.95
CA LEU A 112 17.51 5.89 -36.08
C LEU A 112 17.98 4.63 -36.81
N LYS A 113 19.29 4.49 -37.07
CA LYS A 113 19.86 3.28 -37.69
C LYS A 113 19.60 2.02 -36.85
N LEU A 114 19.72 2.14 -35.52
CA LEU A 114 19.44 1.06 -34.60
C LEU A 114 17.97 0.63 -34.67
N VAL A 115 17.04 1.59 -34.64
CA VAL A 115 15.59 1.33 -34.74
C VAL A 115 15.22 0.74 -36.10
N SER A 116 15.82 1.24 -37.19
CA SER A 116 15.55 0.79 -38.55
C SER A 116 16.22 -0.55 -38.91
N ARG A 117 17.07 -1.09 -38.03
CA ARG A 117 17.88 -2.30 -38.29
C ARG A 117 18.68 -2.21 -39.60
N GLU A 118 19.08 -1.00 -39.98
CA GLU A 118 19.93 -0.81 -41.16
C GLU A 118 21.35 -1.31 -40.85
N PRO A 119 22.03 -1.94 -41.82
CA PRO A 119 23.43 -2.32 -41.65
C PRO A 119 24.27 -1.07 -41.33
N SER A 120 25.29 -1.20 -40.48
CA SER A 120 26.14 -0.09 -40.01
C SER A 120 27.03 0.55 -41.09
N ARG A 121 26.70 0.34 -42.36
CA ARG A 121 27.43 0.85 -43.52
C ARG A 121 27.16 2.34 -43.68
N ASN A 122 28.22 3.12 -43.66
CA ASN A 122 28.14 4.55 -43.89
C ASN A 122 28.40 4.82 -45.37
N ALA A 123 27.33 4.84 -46.16
CA ALA A 123 27.38 5.03 -47.62
C ALA A 123 28.20 6.26 -48.03
N GLU A 124 28.20 7.34 -47.24
CA GLU A 124 28.98 8.53 -47.55
C GLU A 124 30.49 8.32 -47.36
N LYS A 125 30.91 7.54 -46.36
CA LYS A 125 32.32 7.16 -46.20
C LYS A 125 32.75 6.22 -47.32
N GLU A 126 31.91 5.26 -47.69
CA GLU A 126 32.18 4.29 -48.76
C GLU A 126 32.35 4.93 -50.15
N ARG A 127 31.87 6.17 -50.35
CA ARG A 127 32.06 6.92 -51.60
C ARG A 127 33.44 7.60 -51.72
N ARG A 128 34.20 7.68 -50.62
CA ARG A 128 35.52 8.34 -50.61
C ARG A 128 36.63 7.31 -50.79
N SER A 129 37.65 7.64 -51.58
CA SER A 129 38.80 6.77 -51.85
C SER A 129 39.51 6.32 -50.57
N ASP A 130 39.55 7.18 -49.55
CA ASP A 130 40.21 6.92 -48.26
C ASP A 130 39.61 5.71 -47.53
N PHE A 131 38.35 5.37 -47.79
CA PHE A 131 37.71 4.19 -47.21
C PHE A 131 38.39 2.90 -47.66
N PHE A 132 38.89 2.84 -48.89
CA PHE A 132 39.52 1.65 -49.47
C PHE A 132 41.04 1.60 -49.25
N ASN A 133 41.62 2.67 -48.70
CA ASN A 133 43.06 2.75 -48.39
C ASN A 133 43.37 2.29 -46.94
N GLN A 134 42.40 1.67 -46.25
CA GLN A 134 42.58 1.18 -44.88
C GLN A 134 43.04 -0.30 -44.87
N PRO A 135 43.88 -0.73 -43.93
CA PRO A 135 44.18 -2.15 -43.73
C PRO A 135 42.89 -2.90 -43.40
N TRP A 136 42.76 -4.10 -43.97
CA TRP A 136 41.58 -4.95 -43.87
C TRP A 136 41.32 -5.44 -42.45
#